data_AF-A0ABD7JU22-F1
#
_entry.id   AF-A0ABD7JU22-F1
#
_cell.length_a   1.000
_cell.length_b   1.000
_cell.length_c   1.000
_cell.angle_alpha   90.00
_cell.angle_beta   90.00
_cell.angle_gamma   90.00
#
_symmetry.space_group_name_H-M   'P 1'
#
loop_
_entity.id
_entity.type
_entity.pdbx_description
1 polymer ?
#
loop_
_entity_poly.entity_id
_entity_poly.type
_entity_poly.pdbx_seq_one_letter_code
_entity_poly.pdbx_strand_id
1 'polypeptide(L)'
;MALTPLIPQDRAPGDLQDAVVELMRLDAALHANIPQPLRLPMMNLLRKVNSYYSNRIEGNSTVPADVLRAQDLPADVRAGEELLEIKRHIEAQKRLSDDPIDEVDICTNGAISRMHREFYEGMPEEFLQIKVNEEGETVRLVPGEFRDQGVKVGNHIPPAAENLRTYMGSSQKTENKAR
;
A
#
# COMPACT_ATOMS: atom_id res chain seq x y z
N MET A 1 13.30 -0.61 23.39
CA MET A 1 11.91 -0.16 23.64
C MET A 1 10.98 -1.02 22.82
N ALA A 2 9.94 -1.62 23.42
CA ALA A 2 8.94 -2.39 22.70
C ALA A 2 7.87 -1.44 22.13
N LEU A 3 7.95 -1.15 20.84
CA LEU A 3 6.92 -0.47 20.07
C LEU A 3 5.97 -1.53 19.52
N THR A 4 5.05 -2.04 20.34
CA THR A 4 4.02 -2.92 19.81
C THR A 4 2.73 -2.85 20.63
N PRO A 5 1.77 -1.99 20.25
CA PRO A 5 0.41 -2.13 20.73
C PRO A 5 -0.24 -3.28 19.97
N LEU A 6 -0.06 -4.51 20.46
CA LEU A 6 -0.88 -5.65 20.04
C LEU A 6 -2.04 -5.79 21.03
N ILE A 7 -3.27 -5.78 20.52
CA ILE A 7 -4.45 -6.23 21.27
C ILE A 7 -4.69 -7.69 20.87
N PRO A 8 -4.32 -8.67 21.71
CA PRO A 8 -4.57 -10.06 21.38
C PRO A 8 -6.09 -10.34 21.42
N GLN A 9 -6.55 -11.37 20.70
CA GLN A 9 -7.98 -11.65 20.56
C GLN A 9 -8.70 -11.82 21.90
N ASP A 10 -8.05 -12.44 22.89
CA ASP A 10 -8.57 -12.64 24.25
C ASP A 10 -8.74 -11.33 25.05
N ARG A 11 -8.13 -10.24 24.58
CA ARG A 11 -8.20 -8.91 25.20
C ARG A 11 -8.87 -7.87 24.30
N ALA A 12 -9.35 -8.27 23.13
CA ALA A 12 -10.07 -7.38 22.24
C ALA A 12 -11.37 -6.91 22.90
N PRO A 13 -11.65 -5.60 22.94
CA PRO A 13 -12.94 -5.07 23.34
C PRO A 13 -14.11 -5.75 22.61
N GLY A 14 -15.24 -5.93 23.30
CA GLY A 14 -16.39 -6.68 22.77
C GLY A 14 -16.97 -6.08 21.48
N ASP A 15 -16.95 -4.75 21.36
CA ASP A 15 -17.34 -4.02 20.15
C ASP A 15 -16.46 -4.34 18.94
N LEU A 16 -15.14 -4.56 19.14
CA LEU A 16 -14.26 -5.03 18.06
C LEU A 16 -14.55 -6.49 17.67
N GLN A 17 -14.87 -7.35 18.63
CA GLN A 17 -15.25 -8.73 18.35
C GLN A 17 -16.56 -8.78 17.55
N ASP A 18 -17.56 -7.99 17.95
CA ASP A 18 -18.83 -7.85 17.23
C ASP A 18 -18.61 -7.30 15.82
N ALA A 19 -17.75 -6.29 15.65
CA ALA A 19 -17.40 -5.74 14.34
C ALA A 19 -16.74 -6.77 13.40
N VAL A 20 -15.89 -7.66 13.93
CA VAL A 20 -15.31 -8.77 13.14
C VAL A 20 -16.40 -9.73 12.67
N VAL A 21 -17.33 -10.10 13.55
CA VAL A 21 -18.46 -10.98 13.18
C VAL A 21 -19.36 -10.31 12.13
N GLU A 22 -19.63 -9.02 12.29
CA GLU A 22 -20.40 -8.24 11.31
C GLU A 22 -19.68 -8.20 9.96
N LEU A 23 -18.37 -7.93 9.94
CA LEU A 23 -17.56 -7.94 8.73
C LEU A 23 -17.64 -9.28 7.98
N MET A 24 -17.51 -10.41 8.69
CA MET A 24 -17.63 -11.74 8.10
C MET A 24 -19.02 -11.99 7.50
N ARG A 25 -20.08 -11.50 8.15
CA ARG A 25 -21.46 -11.59 7.63
C ARG A 25 -21.65 -10.75 6.38
N LEU A 26 -21.13 -9.53 6.37
CA LEU A 26 -21.19 -8.63 5.23
C LEU A 26 -20.42 -9.17 4.04
N ASP A 27 -19.23 -9.75 4.26
CA ASP A 27 -18.44 -10.39 3.20
C ASP A 27 -19.18 -11.58 2.56
N ALA A 28 -19.74 -12.48 3.39
CA ALA A 28 -20.52 -13.61 2.89
C ALA A 28 -21.76 -13.16 2.10
N ALA A 29 -22.45 -12.12 2.58
CA ALA A 29 -23.60 -11.54 1.87
C ALA A 29 -23.17 -10.90 0.55
N LEU A 30 -22.06 -10.17 0.52
CA LEU A 30 -21.49 -9.57 -0.68
C LEU A 30 -21.13 -10.65 -1.71
N HIS A 31 -20.45 -11.71 -1.29
CA HIS A 31 -20.09 -12.84 -2.14
C HIS A 31 -21.31 -13.50 -2.79
N ALA A 32 -22.38 -13.69 -2.02
CA ALA A 32 -23.62 -14.32 -2.47
C ALA A 32 -24.42 -13.45 -3.46
N ASN A 33 -24.36 -12.12 -3.30
CA ASN A 33 -25.19 -11.20 -4.08
C ASN A 33 -24.52 -10.69 -5.37
N ILE A 34 -23.20 -10.88 -5.55
CA ILE A 34 -22.50 -10.46 -6.76
C ILE A 34 -22.53 -11.59 -7.82
N PRO A 35 -23.23 -11.39 -8.95
CA PRO A 35 -23.21 -12.35 -10.06
C PRO A 35 -21.79 -12.60 -10.57
N GLN A 36 -21.46 -13.85 -10.87
CA GLN A 36 -20.13 -14.25 -11.38
C GLN A 36 -19.63 -13.38 -12.55
N PRO A 37 -20.46 -13.01 -13.56
CA PRO A 37 -20.01 -12.16 -14.67
C PRO A 37 -19.57 -10.74 -14.25
N LEU A 38 -20.04 -10.24 -13.11
CA LEU A 38 -19.72 -8.88 -12.64
C LEU A 38 -18.49 -8.82 -11.74
N ARG A 39 -18.00 -9.96 -11.24
CA ARG A 39 -16.87 -9.99 -10.29
C ARG A 39 -15.62 -9.33 -10.86
N LEU A 40 -15.17 -9.76 -12.04
CA LEU A 40 -13.95 -9.22 -12.67
C LEU A 40 -14.08 -7.73 -13.05
N PRO A 41 -15.17 -7.27 -13.72
CA PRO A 41 -15.39 -5.84 -13.95
C PRO A 41 -15.34 -4.99 -12.68
N MET A 42 -15.96 -5.45 -11.59
CA MET A 42 -15.95 -4.71 -10.33
C MET A 42 -14.57 -4.70 -9.67
N MET A 43 -13.83 -5.82 -9.68
CA MET A 43 -12.44 -5.84 -9.20
C MET A 43 -11.58 -4.82 -9.95
N ASN A 44 -11.74 -4.72 -11.28
CA ASN A 44 -11.01 -3.75 -12.09
C ASN A 44 -11.41 -2.31 -11.77
N LEU A 45 -12.70 -2.04 -11.51
CA LEU A 45 -13.16 -0.73 -11.06
C LEU A 45 -12.60 -0.38 -9.67
N LEU A 46 -12.64 -1.31 -8.72
CA LEU A 46 -12.13 -1.11 -7.36
C LEU A 46 -10.63 -0.81 -7.36
N ARG A 47 -9.83 -1.48 -8.21
CA ARG A 47 -8.41 -1.12 -8.38
C ARG A 47 -8.21 0.35 -8.77
N LYS A 48 -9.03 0.87 -9.69
CA LYS A 48 -9.00 2.28 -10.11
C LYS A 48 -9.41 3.20 -8.95
N VAL A 49 -10.51 2.88 -8.27
CA VAL A 49 -11.05 3.70 -7.16
C VAL A 49 -10.07 3.73 -5.99
N ASN A 50 -9.54 2.57 -5.59
CA ASN A 50 -8.56 2.47 -4.50
C ASN A 50 -7.29 3.24 -4.85
N SER A 51 -6.78 3.07 -6.07
CA SER A 51 -5.59 3.82 -6.51
C SER A 51 -5.83 5.33 -6.53
N TYR A 52 -7.01 5.78 -6.98
CA TYR A 52 -7.36 7.21 -6.94
C TYR A 52 -7.35 7.76 -5.51
N TYR A 53 -8.05 7.12 -4.58
CA TYR A 53 -8.15 7.62 -3.21
C TYR A 53 -6.83 7.51 -2.44
N SER A 54 -6.08 6.42 -2.61
CA SER A 54 -4.75 6.30 -2.00
C SER A 54 -3.80 7.40 -2.47
N ASN A 55 -3.68 7.63 -3.78
CA ASN A 55 -2.80 8.69 -4.29
C ASN A 55 -3.30 10.09 -3.93
N ARG A 56 -4.62 10.30 -3.84
CA ARG A 56 -5.19 11.58 -3.40
C ARG A 56 -4.84 11.93 -1.96
N ILE A 57 -4.74 10.95 -1.07
CA ILE A 57 -4.29 11.16 0.32
C ILE A 57 -2.83 11.66 0.33
N GLU A 58 -2.01 11.16 -0.60
CA GLU A 58 -0.61 11.54 -0.77
C GLU A 58 -0.41 12.85 -1.57
N GLY A 59 -1.49 13.51 -1.99
CA GLY A 59 -1.45 14.83 -2.63
C GLY A 59 -1.54 14.85 -4.15
N ASN A 60 -1.72 13.70 -4.80
CA ASN A 60 -1.94 13.61 -6.24
C ASN A 60 -3.23 14.33 -6.68
N SER A 61 -3.15 15.21 -7.68
CA SER A 61 -4.26 16.07 -8.11
C SER A 61 -5.09 15.54 -9.29
N THR A 62 -4.77 14.34 -9.79
CA THR A 62 -5.47 13.71 -10.92
C THR A 62 -6.97 13.59 -10.65
N VAL A 63 -7.82 13.94 -11.62
CA VAL A 63 -9.27 13.84 -11.46
C VAL A 63 -9.81 12.43 -11.78
N PRO A 64 -10.92 11.99 -11.15
CA PRO A 64 -11.47 10.65 -11.36
C PRO A 64 -11.72 10.29 -12.83
N ALA A 65 -12.17 11.26 -13.62
CA ALA A 65 -12.46 11.06 -15.04
C ALA A 65 -11.20 10.68 -15.86
N ASP A 66 -10.02 11.17 -15.46
CA ASP A 66 -8.76 10.84 -16.11
C ASP A 66 -8.29 9.44 -15.68
N VAL A 67 -8.48 9.07 -14.40
CA VAL A 67 -8.18 7.71 -13.91
C VAL A 67 -9.01 6.64 -14.63
N LEU A 68 -10.29 6.92 -14.88
CA LEU A 68 -11.16 5.99 -15.61
C LEU A 68 -10.70 5.79 -17.05
N ARG A 69 -10.28 6.89 -17.72
CA ARG A 69 -9.74 6.93 -19.09
C ARG A 69 -8.31 6.38 -19.21
N ALA A 70 -7.57 6.26 -18.10
CA ALA A 70 -6.14 5.92 -18.08
C ALA A 70 -5.78 4.58 -18.75
N GLN A 71 -6.72 3.62 -18.76
CA GLN A 71 -6.56 2.32 -19.41
C GLN A 71 -6.81 2.36 -20.92
N ASP A 72 -7.62 3.31 -21.39
CA ASP A 72 -7.99 3.44 -22.80
C ASP A 72 -7.02 4.34 -23.57
N LEU A 73 -6.14 5.04 -22.86
CA LEU A 73 -5.08 5.86 -23.45
C LEU A 73 -3.98 4.93 -24.02
N PRO A 74 -3.67 5.04 -25.32
CA PRO A 74 -2.58 4.26 -25.91
C PRO A 74 -1.24 4.63 -25.27
N ALA A 75 -0.30 3.69 -25.29
CA ALA A 75 0.97 3.77 -24.55
C ALA A 75 1.86 4.95 -24.96
N ASP A 76 1.59 5.55 -26.12
CA ASP A 76 2.28 6.70 -26.70
C ASP A 76 1.72 8.06 -26.26
N VAL A 77 0.56 8.10 -25.60
CA VAL A 77 0.07 9.33 -24.96
C VAL A 77 0.90 9.57 -23.71
N ARG A 78 1.66 10.67 -23.70
CA ARG A 78 2.27 11.20 -22.48
C ARG A 78 1.17 11.51 -21.47
N ALA A 79 0.89 10.56 -20.58
CA ALA A 79 0.18 10.83 -19.35
C ALA A 79 0.99 11.85 -18.54
N GLY A 80 0.31 12.79 -17.88
CA GLY A 80 0.96 13.62 -16.87
C GLY A 80 1.56 12.74 -15.78
N GLU A 81 2.61 13.23 -15.14
CA GLU A 81 3.38 12.55 -14.09
C GLU A 81 2.46 11.92 -13.02
N GLU A 82 1.50 12.69 -12.51
CA GLU A 82 0.52 12.25 -11.51
C GLU A 82 -0.40 11.11 -12.00
N LEU A 83 -0.81 11.14 -13.28
CA LEU A 83 -1.64 10.06 -13.84
C LEU A 83 -0.82 8.78 -14.01
N LEU A 84 0.48 8.92 -14.32
CA LEU A 84 1.39 7.80 -14.44
C LEU A 84 1.60 7.11 -13.08
N GLU A 85 1.71 7.87 -12.00
CA GLU A 85 1.75 7.33 -10.63
C GLU A 85 0.53 6.45 -10.33
N ILE A 86 -0.68 6.92 -10.65
CA ILE A 86 -1.90 6.13 -10.47
C ILE A 86 -1.89 4.87 -11.34
N LYS A 87 -1.44 4.96 -12.59
CA LYS A 87 -1.33 3.80 -13.50
C LYS A 87 -0.38 2.74 -12.93
N ARG A 88 0.76 3.16 -12.37
CA ARG A 88 1.74 2.28 -11.72
C ARG A 88 1.16 1.63 -10.48
N HIS A 89 0.40 2.37 -9.68
CA HIS A 89 -0.29 1.81 -8.51
C HIS A 89 -1.32 0.73 -8.91
N ILE A 90 -2.11 0.95 -9.97
CA ILE A 90 -3.03 -0.06 -10.52
C ILE A 90 -2.28 -1.31 -11.00
N GLU A 91 -1.12 -1.11 -11.65
CA GLU A 91 -0.27 -2.21 -12.13
C GLU A 91 0.30 -3.03 -10.98
N ALA A 92 0.80 -2.37 -9.93
CA ALA A 92 1.30 -3.01 -8.71
C ALA A 92 0.21 -3.88 -8.05
N GLN A 93 -1.00 -3.34 -7.89
CA GLN A 93 -2.14 -4.10 -7.34
C GLN A 93 -2.48 -5.32 -8.20
N LYS A 94 -2.38 -5.20 -9.54
CA LYS A 94 -2.60 -6.33 -10.45
C LYS A 94 -1.51 -7.39 -10.28
N ARG A 95 -0.23 -7.03 -10.29
CA ARG A 95 0.88 -7.96 -10.13
C ARG A 95 0.82 -8.71 -8.80
N LEU A 96 0.50 -8.00 -7.71
CA LEU A 96 0.30 -8.62 -6.39
C LEU A 96 -0.98 -9.46 -6.29
N SER A 97 -1.97 -9.25 -7.17
CA SER A 97 -3.13 -10.15 -7.27
C SER A 97 -2.80 -11.41 -8.08
N ASP A 98 -2.02 -11.26 -9.16
CA ASP A 98 -1.69 -12.34 -10.10
C ASP A 98 -0.59 -13.26 -9.52
N ASP A 99 0.33 -12.71 -8.74
CA ASP A 99 1.37 -13.41 -7.98
C ASP A 99 1.29 -12.99 -6.50
N PRO A 100 0.37 -13.55 -5.70
CA PRO A 100 0.16 -13.14 -4.32
C PRO A 100 1.35 -13.47 -3.42
N ILE A 101 1.57 -12.63 -2.41
CA ILE A 101 2.48 -12.95 -1.30
C ILE A 101 1.73 -13.94 -0.38
N ASP A 102 2.42 -15.01 0.02
CA ASP A 102 1.84 -15.97 0.96
C ASP A 102 1.43 -15.28 2.27
N GLU A 103 0.26 -15.64 2.79
CA GLU A 103 -0.25 -15.09 4.04
C GLU A 103 0.75 -15.23 5.19
N VAL A 104 1.49 -16.34 5.27
CA VAL A 104 2.47 -16.57 6.35
C VAL A 104 3.67 -15.64 6.28
N ASP A 105 3.94 -15.11 5.08
CA ASP A 105 5.10 -14.27 4.79
C ASP A 105 4.76 -12.79 4.67
N ILE A 106 3.48 -12.40 4.66
CA ILE A 106 3.03 -11.02 4.36
C ILE A 106 3.66 -9.95 5.27
N CYS A 107 4.02 -10.32 6.50
CA CYS A 107 4.63 -9.44 7.49
C CYS A 107 6.18 -9.49 7.48
N THR A 108 6.78 -10.32 6.62
CA THR A 108 8.24 -10.46 6.54
C THR A 108 8.87 -9.20 5.93
N ASN A 109 10.13 -8.93 6.29
CA ASN A 109 10.91 -7.90 5.62
C ASN A 109 10.96 -8.12 4.10
N GLY A 110 11.02 -9.37 3.64
CA GLY A 110 11.02 -9.71 2.22
C GLY A 110 9.70 -9.36 1.52
N ALA A 111 8.56 -9.66 2.13
CA ALA A 111 7.25 -9.29 1.62
C ALA A 111 7.04 -7.78 1.56
N ILE A 112 7.42 -7.06 2.63
CA ILE A 112 7.32 -5.60 2.68
C ILE A 112 8.21 -4.96 1.62
N SER A 113 9.45 -5.44 1.47
CA SER A 113 10.33 -5.03 0.38
C SER A 113 9.73 -5.36 -1.00
N ARG A 114 9.09 -6.51 -1.18
CA ARG A 114 8.44 -6.86 -2.45
C ARG A 114 7.29 -5.90 -2.77
N MET A 115 6.39 -5.65 -1.81
CA MET A 115 5.30 -4.68 -1.99
C MET A 115 5.84 -3.29 -2.34
N HIS A 116 6.85 -2.82 -1.62
CA HIS A 116 7.52 -1.55 -1.91
C HIS A 116 8.10 -1.51 -3.32
N ARG A 117 8.74 -2.60 -3.77
CA ARG A 117 9.26 -2.69 -5.14
C ARG A 117 8.14 -2.60 -6.19
N GLU A 118 7.04 -3.34 -6.01
CA GLU A 118 5.95 -3.32 -7.00
C GLU A 118 5.34 -1.93 -7.19
N PHE A 119 5.28 -1.10 -6.15
CA PHE A 119 4.79 0.27 -6.26
C PHE A 119 5.73 1.22 -7.02
N TYR A 120 7.04 1.10 -6.79
CA TYR A 120 8.01 2.10 -7.26
C TYR A 120 8.85 1.64 -8.46
N GLU A 121 8.85 0.35 -8.81
CA GLU A 121 9.60 -0.16 -9.96
C GLU A 121 9.04 0.41 -11.27
N GLY A 122 9.90 1.11 -12.00
CA GLY A 122 9.53 1.76 -13.27
C GLY A 122 8.74 3.07 -13.10
N MET A 123 8.70 3.65 -11.90
CA MET A 123 8.26 5.03 -11.69
C MET A 123 9.25 6.03 -12.32
N PRO A 124 8.79 7.21 -12.78
CA PRO A 124 9.68 8.29 -13.20
C PRO A 124 10.60 8.72 -12.06
N GLU A 125 11.81 9.18 -12.41
CA GLU A 125 12.86 9.52 -11.44
C GLU A 125 12.42 10.65 -10.48
N GLU A 126 11.54 11.56 -10.90
CA GLU A 126 11.00 12.62 -10.04
C GLU A 126 10.23 12.08 -8.83
N PHE A 127 9.51 10.96 -8.96
CA PHE A 127 8.79 10.30 -7.86
C PHE A 127 9.72 9.47 -6.98
N LEU A 128 10.93 9.17 -7.46
CA LEU A 128 11.96 8.49 -6.67
C LEU A 128 12.83 9.49 -5.89
N GLN A 129 12.67 10.80 -6.09
CA GLN A 129 13.40 11.83 -5.34
C GLN A 129 12.56 12.37 -4.17
N ILE A 130 12.92 11.94 -2.96
CA ILE A 130 12.22 12.33 -1.74
C ILE A 130 12.94 13.50 -1.08
N LYS A 131 12.23 14.61 -0.83
CA LYS A 131 12.78 15.75 -0.09
C LYS A 131 12.86 15.41 1.40
N VAL A 132 14.05 15.54 1.98
CA VAL A 132 14.30 15.19 3.41
C VAL A 132 14.33 16.42 4.33
N ASN A 133 14.48 17.63 3.79
CA ASN A 133 14.46 18.87 4.56
C ASN A 133 13.89 20.05 3.76
N GLU A 134 13.66 21.17 4.45
CA GLU A 134 13.19 22.43 3.86
C GLU A 134 14.25 23.10 2.96
N GLU A 135 15.52 22.70 3.11
CA GLU A 135 16.67 23.18 2.33
C GLU A 135 16.72 22.58 0.92
N GLY A 136 15.86 21.60 0.63
CA GLY A 136 15.73 20.99 -0.69
C GLY A 136 16.67 19.82 -0.94
N GLU A 137 17.33 19.29 0.09
CA GLU A 137 18.09 18.05 -0.02
C GLU A 137 17.14 16.89 -0.38
N THR A 138 17.53 16.11 -1.38
CA THR A 138 16.77 14.97 -1.86
C THR A 138 17.54 13.67 -1.64
N VAL A 139 16.80 12.64 -1.24
CA VAL A 139 17.29 11.27 -1.16
C VAL A 139 16.57 10.46 -2.20
N ARG A 140 17.32 9.59 -2.87
CA ARG A 140 16.75 8.66 -3.84
C ARG A 140 16.10 7.48 -3.12
N LEU A 141 14.81 7.29 -3.33
CA LEU A 141 14.08 6.09 -2.98
C LEU A 141 14.51 4.96 -3.92
N VAL A 142 14.95 3.84 -3.35
CA VAL A 142 15.29 2.64 -4.10
C VAL A 142 14.15 1.62 -3.93
N PRO A 143 13.46 1.23 -5.03
CA PRO A 143 12.37 0.26 -4.97
C PRO A 143 12.80 -1.03 -4.26
N GLY A 144 12.02 -1.41 -3.24
CA GLY A 144 12.27 -2.60 -2.42
C GLY A 144 13.33 -2.49 -1.32
N GLU A 145 13.99 -1.35 -1.16
CA GLU A 145 14.95 -1.14 -0.08
C GLU A 145 14.36 -0.34 1.08
N PHE A 146 14.82 -0.65 2.30
CA PHE A 146 14.55 0.19 3.46
C PHE A 146 15.46 1.42 3.39
N ARG A 147 14.94 2.58 3.80
CA ARG A 147 15.73 3.81 3.87
C ARG A 147 16.98 3.62 4.73
N ASP A 148 18.07 4.22 4.28
CA ASP A 148 19.36 4.32 4.95
C ASP A 148 19.55 5.68 5.65
N GLN A 149 18.74 6.67 5.32
CA GLN A 149 18.76 8.00 5.91
C GLN A 149 17.60 8.25 6.89
N GLY A 150 17.78 9.25 7.75
CA GLY A 150 16.71 9.77 8.62
C GLY A 150 15.65 10.52 7.81
N VAL A 151 14.40 10.49 8.26
CA VAL A 151 13.30 11.25 7.66
C VAL A 151 12.51 11.95 8.76
N LYS A 152 11.71 12.95 8.38
CA LYS A 152 10.78 13.64 9.27
C LYS A 152 9.41 13.66 8.60
N VAL A 153 8.37 13.27 9.33
CA VAL A 153 6.99 13.23 8.84
C VAL A 153 6.16 14.22 9.66
N GLY A 154 5.86 15.38 9.09
CA GLY A 154 5.27 16.49 9.85
C GLY A 154 6.18 16.88 11.02
N ASN A 155 5.70 16.71 12.26
CA ASN A 155 6.50 16.94 13.48
C ASN A 155 7.10 15.65 14.08
N HIS A 156 6.81 14.50 13.49
CA HIS A 156 7.29 13.21 13.97
C HIS A 156 8.66 12.86 13.38
N ILE A 157 9.57 12.37 14.22
CA ILE A 157 10.86 11.80 13.82
C ILE A 157 10.75 10.28 14.01
N PRO A 158 10.63 9.49 12.93
CA PRO A 158 10.62 8.03 13.01
C PRO A 158 11.96 7.47 13.53
N PRO A 159 12.00 6.17 13.90
CA PRO A 159 13.24 5.54 14.37
C PRO A 159 14.42 5.69 13.41
N ALA A 160 15.66 5.71 13.92
CA ALA A 160 16.84 5.78 13.07
C ALA A 160 16.90 4.64 12.04
N ALA A 161 17.43 4.91 10.84
CA ALA A 161 17.46 3.98 9.71
C ALA A 161 18.13 2.63 10.06
N GLU A 162 19.25 2.70 10.79
CA GLU A 162 20.01 1.55 11.31
C GLU A 162 19.16 0.56 12.13
N ASN A 163 18.08 1.03 12.77
CA ASN A 163 17.24 0.20 13.62
C ASN A 163 15.99 -0.34 12.91
N LEU A 164 15.71 0.10 11.67
CA LEU A 164 14.46 -0.24 10.97
C LEU A 164 14.29 -1.75 10.79
N ARG A 165 15.32 -2.45 10.31
CA ARG A 165 15.24 -3.90 10.06
C ARG A 165 14.92 -4.67 11.35
N THR A 166 15.46 -4.22 12.48
CA THR A 166 15.20 -4.79 13.81
C THR A 166 13.76 -4.55 14.24
N TYR A 167 13.23 -3.33 14.06
CA TYR A 167 11.84 -3.02 14.38
C TYR A 167 10.87 -3.80 13.50
N MET A 168 11.09 -3.82 12.17
CA MET A 168 10.23 -4.54 11.23
C MET A 168 10.22 -6.06 11.49
N GLY A 169 11.39 -6.65 11.80
CA GLY A 169 11.47 -8.05 12.21
C GLY A 169 10.79 -8.34 13.56
N SER A 170 10.70 -7.34 14.46
CA SER A 170 9.99 -7.48 15.73
C SER A 170 8.46 -7.39 15.55
N SER A 171 8.00 -6.52 14.64
CA SER A 171 6.59 -6.45 14.24
C SER A 171 6.13 -7.77 13.63
N GLN A 172 6.90 -8.34 12.70
CA GLN A 172 6.62 -9.64 12.09
C GLN A 172 6.40 -10.74 13.15
N LYS A 173 7.30 -10.84 14.14
CA LYS A 173 7.20 -11.84 15.21
C LYS A 173 5.94 -11.66 16.05
N THR A 174 5.47 -10.42 16.20
CA THR A 174 4.29 -10.13 17.00
C THR A 174 3.02 -10.47 16.23
N GLU A 175 2.94 -10.12 14.95
CA GLU A 175 1.80 -10.46 14.10
C GLU A 175 1.67 -11.97 13.88
N ASN A 176 2.78 -12.69 13.68
CA ASN A 176 2.75 -14.15 13.56
C ASN A 176 2.35 -14.86 14.86
N LYS A 177 2.50 -14.22 16.03
CA LYS A 177 2.03 -14.76 17.32
C LYS A 177 0.55 -14.50 17.57
N ALA A 178 -0.06 -13.56 16.84
CA ALA A 178 -1.47 -13.20 16.99
C ALA A 178 -2.39 -14.00 16.05
N ARG A 179 -1.81 -14.77 15.13
CA ARG A 179 -2.49 -15.73 14.26
C ARG A 179 -2.47 -17.11 14.91
#